data_AF-A0ABC8TGC5-F1
#
_entry.id   AF-A0ABC8TGC5-F1
#
_cell.length_a   1.000
_cell.length_b   1.000
_cell.length_c   1.000
_cell.angle_alpha   90.00
_cell.angle_beta   90.00
_cell.angle_gamma   90.00
#
_symmetry.space_group_name_H-M   'P 1'
#
loop_
_entity.id
_entity.type
_entity.pdbx_description
1 polymer ?
#
loop_
_entity_poly.entity_id
_entity_poly.type
_entity_poly.pdbx_seq_one_letter_code
_entity_poly.pdbx_strand_id
1 'polypeptide(L)'
;MEVPVGFLAKLWSFVSFLPFFFLLLIPGVLKGLVIGPVVVSIIVIGNTTVVIGLWPAHFMWTYYSVAKTKRLGWVLKILLLVSLPVPLDLWPIMTVTGSLLGGIGYGFFAPLLATFEAVGENVTDKLFHCFVDGCHSTIEGSCTVVRDFTDFCFHSYFSYMDELSEEVPADEKPIDIR
;
A
#
# COMPACT_ATOMS: atom_id res chain seq x y z
N MET A 1 12.02 -28.36 37.08
CA MET A 1 11.55 -28.24 35.69
C MET A 1 12.58 -28.92 34.81
N GLU A 2 12.24 -30.06 34.21
CA GLU A 2 13.14 -30.75 33.28
C GLU A 2 13.16 -29.97 31.96
N VAL A 3 14.32 -29.42 31.61
CA VAL A 3 14.50 -28.76 30.32
C VAL A 3 14.46 -29.85 29.25
N PRO A 4 13.58 -29.78 28.25
CA PRO A 4 13.47 -30.83 27.24
C PRO A 4 14.82 -31.00 26.54
N VAL A 5 15.27 -32.24 26.38
CA VAL A 5 16.62 -32.63 25.90
C VAL A 5 16.98 -32.07 24.51
N GLY A 6 16.01 -31.53 23.76
CA GLY A 6 16.22 -30.85 22.47
C GLY A 6 16.22 -29.32 22.53
N PHE A 7 15.89 -28.68 23.66
CA PHE A 7 15.82 -27.23 23.77
C PHE A 7 17.21 -26.58 23.68
N LEU A 8 18.20 -27.12 24.39
CA LEU A 8 19.59 -26.63 24.33
C LEU A 8 20.21 -26.80 22.94
N ALA A 9 19.90 -27.91 22.25
CA ALA A 9 20.37 -28.14 20.88
C ALA A 9 19.74 -27.15 19.88
N LYS A 10 18.44 -26.87 20.00
CA LYS A 10 17.77 -25.84 19.20
C LYS A 10 18.31 -24.43 19.50
N LEU A 11 18.53 -24.12 20.78
CA LEU A 11 19.11 -22.84 21.19
C LEU A 11 20.51 -22.67 20.63
N TRP A 12 21.35 -23.71 20.70
CA TRP A 12 22.71 -23.69 20.14
C TRP A 12 22.70 -23.51 18.62
N SER A 13 21.81 -24.22 17.90
CA SER A 13 21.62 -24.04 16.46
C SER A 13 21.22 -22.61 16.10
N PHE A 14 20.29 -22.02 16.87
CA PHE A 14 19.88 -20.62 16.69
C PHE A 14 21.03 -19.64 16.91
N VAL A 15 21.80 -19.80 18.01
CA VAL A 15 22.97 -18.95 18.29
C VAL A 15 24.05 -19.11 17.20
N SER A 16 24.24 -20.33 16.68
CA SER A 16 25.19 -20.58 15.58
C SER A 16 24.74 -19.98 14.24
N PHE A 17 23.44 -19.74 14.05
CA PHE A 17 22.89 -19.10 12.85
C PHE A 17 22.99 -17.57 12.89
N LEU A 18 23.01 -16.96 14.09
CA LEU A 18 23.06 -15.51 14.27
C LEU A 18 24.18 -14.80 13.47
N PRO A 19 25.46 -15.28 13.47
CA PRO A 19 26.52 -14.63 12.72
C PRO A 19 26.24 -14.59 11.22
N PHE A 20 25.71 -15.68 10.67
CA PHE A 20 25.31 -15.76 9.26
C PHE A 20 24.14 -14.83 8.95
N PHE A 21 23.16 -14.76 9.84
CA PHE A 21 22.05 -13.82 9.73
C PHE A 21 22.53 -12.36 9.69
N PHE A 22 23.41 -11.96 10.61
CA PHE A 22 23.95 -10.59 10.62
C PHE A 22 24.81 -10.27 9.40
N LEU A 23 25.54 -11.24 8.86
CA LEU A 23 26.30 -11.07 7.62
C LEU A 23 25.42 -10.75 6.41
N LEU A 24 24.18 -11.25 6.38
CA LEU A 24 23.19 -10.94 5.34
C LEU A 24 22.37 -9.69 5.67
N LEU A 25 22.09 -9.46 6.95
CA LEU A 25 21.32 -8.30 7.40
C LEU A 25 22.05 -6.99 7.10
N ILE A 26 23.35 -6.90 7.35
CA ILE A 26 24.15 -5.68 7.12
C ILE A 26 24.05 -5.19 5.66
N PRO A 27 24.33 -6.00 4.62
CA PRO A 27 24.18 -5.56 3.23
C PRO A 27 22.73 -5.26 2.88
N GLY A 28 21.76 -6.01 3.41
CA GLY A 28 20.33 -5.72 3.22
C GLY A 28 19.92 -4.34 3.77
N VAL A 29 20.38 -3.99 4.98
CA VAL A 29 20.14 -2.67 5.59
C VAL A 29 20.80 -1.57 4.79
N LEU A 30 22.06 -1.75 4.36
CA LEU A 30 22.77 -0.76 3.54
C LEU A 30 22.02 -0.48 2.22
N LYS A 31 21.55 -1.53 1.55
CA LYS A 31 20.71 -1.39 0.34
C LYS A 31 19.42 -0.64 0.62
N GLY A 32 18.69 -1.05 1.68
CA GLY A 32 17.44 -0.40 2.08
C GLY A 32 17.63 1.08 2.39
N LEU A 33 18.77 1.48 2.99
CA LEU A 33 19.09 2.88 3.26
C LEU A 33 19.45 3.68 2.00
N VAL A 34 20.04 3.06 0.97
CA VAL A 34 20.40 3.72 -0.28
C VAL A 34 19.23 3.81 -1.25
N ILE A 35 18.50 2.71 -1.45
CA ILE A 35 17.37 2.62 -2.39
C ILE A 35 16.08 3.17 -1.78
N GLY A 36 15.90 3.04 -0.46
CA GLY A 36 14.71 3.50 0.26
C GLY A 36 14.32 4.95 -0.02
N PRO A 37 15.23 5.94 0.07
CA PRO A 37 14.91 7.33 -0.24
C PRO A 37 14.39 7.54 -1.67
N VAL A 38 14.94 6.81 -2.65
CA VAL A 38 14.51 6.87 -4.05
C VAL A 38 13.09 6.33 -4.19
N VAL A 39 12.83 5.15 -3.62
CA VAL A 39 11.50 4.49 -3.64
C VAL A 39 10.44 5.33 -2.94
N VAL A 40 10.75 5.86 -1.76
CA VAL A 40 9.87 6.78 -1.02
C VAL A 40 9.54 7.99 -1.88
N SER A 41 10.54 8.57 -2.55
CA SER A 41 10.33 9.75 -3.40
C SER A 41 9.41 9.43 -4.58
N ILE A 42 9.62 8.30 -5.26
CA ILE A 42 8.76 7.86 -6.37
C ILE A 42 7.31 7.72 -5.92
N ILE A 43 7.07 6.97 -4.83
CA ILE A 43 5.72 6.68 -4.35
C ILE A 43 5.02 7.95 -3.85
N VAL A 44 5.70 8.76 -3.02
CA VAL A 44 5.11 9.97 -2.45
C VAL A 44 4.81 10.99 -3.55
N ILE A 45 5.75 11.27 -4.44
CA ILE A 45 5.55 12.25 -5.52
C ILE A 45 4.49 11.76 -6.50
N GLY A 46 4.56 10.49 -6.90
CA GLY A 46 3.61 9.87 -7.82
C GLY A 46 2.17 9.93 -7.29
N ASN A 47 1.94 9.37 -6.11
CA ASN A 47 0.60 9.33 -5.52
C ASN A 47 0.07 10.74 -5.20
N THR A 48 0.92 11.66 -4.74
CA THR A 48 0.50 13.05 -4.48
C THR A 48 0.09 13.75 -5.78
N THR A 49 0.81 13.53 -6.88
CA THR A 49 0.48 14.09 -8.20
C THR A 49 -0.88 13.58 -8.68
N VAL A 50 -1.12 12.27 -8.54
CA VAL A 50 -2.41 11.64 -8.87
C VAL A 50 -3.54 12.24 -8.03
N VAL A 51 -3.36 12.34 -6.71
CA VAL A 51 -4.35 12.93 -5.81
C VAL A 51 -4.66 14.36 -6.21
N ILE A 52 -3.66 15.24 -6.36
CA ILE A 52 -3.91 16.65 -6.71
C ILE A 52 -4.63 16.76 -8.06
N GLY A 53 -4.23 15.96 -9.06
CA GLY A 53 -4.82 15.99 -10.38
C GLY A 53 -6.27 15.51 -10.43
N LEU A 54 -6.60 14.44 -9.68
CA LEU A 54 -7.92 13.82 -9.71
C LEU A 54 -8.87 14.30 -8.63
N TRP A 55 -8.38 14.92 -7.56
CA TRP A 55 -9.19 15.32 -6.41
C TRP A 55 -10.37 16.21 -6.79
N PRO A 56 -10.26 17.22 -7.69
CA PRO A 56 -11.43 17.99 -8.12
C PRO A 56 -12.49 17.13 -8.81
N ALA A 57 -12.07 16.17 -9.64
CA ALA A 57 -12.98 15.28 -10.34
C ALA A 57 -13.68 14.32 -9.37
N HIS A 58 -12.93 13.73 -8.43
CA HIS A 58 -13.48 12.90 -7.35
C HIS A 58 -14.47 13.68 -6.48
N PHE A 59 -14.14 14.92 -6.13
CA PHE A 59 -15.02 15.79 -5.35
C PHE A 59 -16.34 16.02 -6.10
N MET A 60 -16.28 16.54 -7.35
CA MET A 60 -17.49 16.81 -8.13
C MET A 60 -18.33 15.57 -8.40
N TRP A 61 -17.69 14.47 -8.78
CA TRP A 61 -18.38 13.21 -9.10
C TRP A 61 -19.08 12.64 -7.87
N THR A 62 -18.45 12.75 -6.70
CA THR A 62 -19.04 12.29 -5.44
C THR A 62 -20.32 13.01 -5.09
N TYR A 63 -20.30 14.35 -5.11
CA TYR A 63 -21.49 15.14 -4.85
C TYR A 63 -22.58 14.85 -5.86
N TYR A 64 -22.23 14.71 -7.13
CA TYR A 64 -23.17 14.36 -8.19
C TYR A 64 -23.83 13.00 -7.94
N SER A 65 -23.04 11.95 -7.69
CA SER A 65 -23.56 10.60 -7.47
C SER A 65 -24.47 10.50 -6.24
N VAL A 66 -24.08 11.12 -5.13
CA VAL A 66 -24.90 11.14 -3.90
C VAL A 66 -26.16 11.98 -4.08
N ALA A 67 -26.11 13.08 -4.82
CA ALA A 67 -27.31 13.88 -5.10
C ALA A 67 -28.29 13.12 -6.02
N LYS A 68 -27.78 12.43 -7.04
CA LYS A 68 -28.57 11.72 -8.05
C LYS A 68 -29.16 10.41 -7.56
N THR A 69 -28.47 9.68 -6.69
CA THR A 69 -28.86 8.31 -6.32
C THR A 69 -30.29 8.22 -5.78
N LYS A 70 -31.03 7.19 -6.24
CA LYS A 70 -32.35 6.84 -5.70
C LYS A 70 -32.26 5.78 -4.59
N ARG A 71 -31.06 5.24 -4.32
CA ARG A 71 -30.79 4.21 -3.29
C ARG A 71 -30.97 4.73 -1.86
N LEU A 72 -30.83 6.04 -1.66
CA LEU A 72 -30.81 6.66 -0.34
C LEU A 72 -32.11 7.41 -0.07
N GLY A 73 -32.66 7.24 1.14
CA GLY A 73 -33.75 8.05 1.65
C GLY A 73 -33.37 9.53 1.79
N TRP A 74 -34.38 10.39 1.90
CA TRP A 74 -34.16 11.85 1.93
C TRP A 74 -33.31 12.31 3.11
N VAL A 75 -33.53 11.75 4.29
CA VAL A 75 -32.79 12.11 5.51
C VAL A 75 -31.32 11.69 5.37
N LEU A 76 -31.08 10.43 5.00
CA LEU A 76 -29.73 9.91 4.79
C LEU A 76 -28.97 10.65 3.69
N LYS A 77 -29.63 11.04 2.60
CA LYS A 77 -29.02 11.82 1.52
C LYS A 77 -28.53 13.19 2.00
N ILE A 78 -29.36 13.92 2.75
CA ILE A 78 -28.97 15.22 3.33
C ILE A 78 -27.81 15.05 4.31
N LEU A 79 -27.90 14.04 5.19
CA LEU A 79 -26.84 13.74 6.16
C LEU A 79 -25.51 13.46 5.45
N LEU A 80 -25.54 12.62 4.41
CA LEU A 80 -24.35 12.29 3.64
C LEU A 80 -23.78 13.53 2.94
N LEU A 81 -24.60 14.32 2.24
CA LEU A 81 -24.15 15.54 1.58
C LEU A 81 -23.49 16.54 2.54
N VAL A 82 -24.00 16.66 3.77
CA VAL A 82 -23.40 17.52 4.80
C VAL A 82 -22.12 16.92 5.37
N SER A 83 -22.05 15.60 5.50
CA SER A 83 -20.87 14.90 6.03
C SER A 83 -19.73 14.71 5.00
N LEU A 84 -20.04 14.75 3.70
CA LEU A 84 -19.13 14.47 2.58
C LEU A 84 -17.84 15.30 2.53
N PRO A 85 -17.80 16.59 2.91
CA PRO A 85 -16.54 17.34 2.96
C PRO A 85 -15.48 16.65 3.82
N VAL A 86 -15.88 16.09 4.97
CA VAL A 86 -14.95 15.50 5.94
C VAL A 86 -14.13 14.34 5.35
N PRO A 87 -14.72 13.27 4.78
CA PRO A 87 -13.94 12.19 4.17
C PRO A 87 -13.22 12.64 2.89
N LEU A 88 -13.77 13.57 2.11
CA LEU A 88 -13.13 14.06 0.88
C LEU A 88 -11.86 14.89 1.15
N ASP A 89 -11.83 15.62 2.26
CA ASP A 89 -10.64 16.38 2.71
C ASP A 89 -9.66 15.50 3.48
N LEU A 90 -10.14 14.49 4.22
CA LEU A 90 -9.30 13.55 4.96
C LEU A 90 -8.56 12.59 4.02
N TRP A 91 -9.20 12.17 2.93
CA TRP A 91 -8.64 11.20 1.97
C TRP A 91 -7.24 11.59 1.45
N PRO A 92 -6.99 12.81 0.92
CA PRO A 92 -5.65 13.23 0.49
C PRO A 92 -4.58 13.13 1.59
N ILE A 93 -4.93 13.52 2.83
CA ILE A 93 -4.01 13.47 3.97
C ILE A 93 -3.63 12.03 4.29
N MET A 94 -4.62 11.13 4.27
CA MET A 94 -4.42 9.70 4.45
C MET A 94 -3.58 9.11 3.32
N THR A 95 -3.78 9.52 2.07
CA THR A 95 -2.96 9.07 0.94
C THR A 95 -1.50 9.48 1.09
N VAL A 96 -1.21 10.74 1.45
CA VAL A 96 0.17 11.22 1.63
C VAL A 96 0.85 10.48 2.79
N THR A 97 0.15 10.36 3.93
CA THR A 97 0.67 9.66 5.12
C THR A 97 0.91 8.18 4.83
N GLY A 98 -0.06 7.52 4.20
CA GLY A 98 0.03 6.12 3.79
C GLY A 98 1.14 5.88 2.76
N SER A 99 1.32 6.79 1.80
CA SER A 99 2.39 6.72 0.80
C SER A 99 3.77 6.88 1.43
N LEU A 100 3.91 7.75 2.42
CA LEU A 100 5.16 7.90 3.17
C LEU A 100 5.49 6.64 3.97
N LEU A 101 4.54 6.17 4.80
CA LEU A 101 4.75 4.97 5.63
C LEU A 101 4.95 3.71 4.78
N GLY A 102 4.12 3.54 3.75
CA GLY A 102 4.21 2.43 2.80
C GLY A 102 5.49 2.49 1.98
N GLY A 103 5.90 3.67 1.51
CA GLY A 103 7.17 3.86 0.81
C GLY A 103 8.39 3.57 1.69
N ILE A 104 8.38 3.98 2.96
CA ILE A 104 9.46 3.66 3.91
C ILE A 104 9.52 2.17 4.14
N GLY A 105 8.37 1.54 4.42
CA GLY A 105 8.28 0.10 4.64
C GLY A 105 8.75 -0.68 3.42
N TYR A 106 8.18 -0.42 2.25
CA TYR A 106 8.52 -1.11 1.01
C TYR A 106 9.97 -0.86 0.58
N GLY A 107 10.41 0.40 0.56
CA GLY A 107 11.75 0.79 0.12
C GLY A 107 12.87 0.28 1.03
N PHE A 108 12.59 0.03 2.32
CA PHE A 108 13.55 -0.56 3.25
C PHE A 108 13.50 -2.09 3.25
N PHE A 109 12.30 -2.68 3.37
CA PHE A 109 12.16 -4.12 3.57
C PHE A 109 12.30 -4.92 2.27
N ALA A 110 11.89 -4.41 1.11
CA ALA A 110 11.98 -5.17 -0.14
C ALA A 110 13.44 -5.46 -0.54
N PRO A 111 14.37 -4.49 -0.56
CA PRO A 111 15.77 -4.77 -0.83
C PRO A 111 16.43 -5.65 0.24
N LEU A 112 16.00 -5.52 1.50
CA LEU A 112 16.47 -6.34 2.61
C LEU A 112 16.05 -7.79 2.44
N LEU A 113 14.78 -8.08 2.16
CA LEU A 113 14.29 -9.44 1.96
C LEU A 113 14.94 -10.13 0.75
N ALA A 114 15.19 -9.38 -0.32
CA ALA A 114 15.89 -9.88 -1.50
C ALA A 114 17.31 -10.43 -1.16
N THR A 115 17.98 -9.87 -0.15
CA THR A 115 19.30 -10.41 0.29
C THR A 115 19.20 -11.79 0.94
N PHE A 116 18.11 -12.07 1.66
CA PHE A 116 17.87 -13.38 2.25
C PHE A 116 17.41 -14.39 1.20
N GLU A 117 16.60 -13.95 0.24
CA GLU A 117 16.10 -14.77 -0.86
C GLU A 117 17.25 -15.26 -1.77
N ALA A 118 18.16 -14.37 -2.16
CA ALA A 118 19.34 -14.70 -2.99
C ALA A 118 20.24 -15.80 -2.39
N VAL A 119 20.19 -16.01 -1.08
CA VAL A 119 20.98 -17.05 -0.40
C VAL A 119 20.22 -18.37 -0.29
N GLY A 120 18.90 -18.30 -0.15
CA GLY A 120 17.99 -19.45 -0.14
C GLY A 120 17.87 -20.11 -1.51
N GLU A 121 18.01 -19.35 -2.59
CA GLU A 121 18.06 -19.87 -3.94
C GLU A 121 19.42 -20.52 -4.28
N ASN A 122 19.39 -21.53 -5.15
CA ASN A 122 20.59 -22.28 -5.57
C ASN A 122 21.29 -21.60 -6.76
N VAL A 123 21.45 -20.27 -6.69
CA VAL A 123 22.07 -19.44 -7.73
C VAL A 123 23.60 -19.50 -7.66
N THR A 124 24.24 -19.45 -8.84
CA THR A 124 25.69 -19.22 -8.98
C THR A 124 26.03 -17.79 -8.56
N ASP A 125 27.18 -17.57 -7.91
CA ASP A 125 27.63 -16.24 -7.42
C ASP A 125 26.69 -15.55 -6.41
N LYS A 126 26.29 -16.30 -5.37
CA LYS A 126 25.43 -15.84 -4.26
C LYS A 126 25.81 -14.48 -3.66
N LEU A 127 27.11 -14.16 -3.58
CA LEU A 127 27.56 -12.87 -3.06
C LEU A 127 27.19 -11.71 -3.98
N PHE A 128 27.40 -11.84 -5.29
CA PHE A 128 27.06 -10.79 -6.26
C PHE A 128 25.55 -10.53 -6.27
N HIS A 129 24.75 -11.59 -6.34
CA HIS A 129 23.29 -11.51 -6.28
C HIS A 129 22.81 -10.91 -4.94
N CYS A 130 23.41 -11.30 -3.81
CA CYS A 130 23.12 -10.68 -2.52
C CYS A 130 23.42 -9.17 -2.46
N PHE A 131 24.31 -8.63 -3.31
CA PHE A 131 24.62 -7.19 -3.40
C PHE A 131 23.90 -6.42 -4.51
N VAL A 132 23.43 -7.08 -5.56
CA VAL A 132 22.83 -6.40 -6.73
C VAL A 132 21.33 -6.63 -6.83
N ASP A 133 20.85 -7.82 -6.46
CA ASP A 133 19.44 -8.16 -6.59
C ASP A 133 18.57 -7.37 -5.60
N GLY A 134 17.30 -7.20 -5.97
CA GLY A 134 16.33 -6.45 -5.19
C GLY A 134 16.35 -4.94 -5.42
N CYS A 135 17.46 -4.32 -5.84
CA CYS A 135 17.53 -2.87 -6.00
C CYS A 135 16.70 -2.36 -7.19
N HIS A 136 16.99 -2.87 -8.40
CA HIS A 136 16.27 -2.48 -9.62
C HIS A 136 14.79 -2.86 -9.55
N SER A 137 14.50 -4.09 -9.11
CA SER A 137 13.13 -4.59 -8.99
C SER A 137 12.31 -3.82 -7.95
N THR A 138 12.92 -3.32 -6.87
CA THR A 138 12.21 -2.46 -5.90
C THR A 138 11.87 -1.10 -6.52
N ILE A 139 12.76 -0.52 -7.33
CA ILE A 139 12.44 0.74 -8.04
C ILE A 139 11.32 0.52 -9.05
N GLU A 140 11.39 -0.55 -9.85
CA GLU A 140 10.33 -0.91 -10.79
C GLU A 140 9.00 -1.15 -10.07
N GLY A 141 9.03 -1.93 -8.99
CA GLY A 141 7.85 -2.17 -8.15
C GLY A 141 7.28 -0.89 -7.54
N SER A 142 8.12 0.10 -7.21
CA SER A 142 7.64 1.41 -6.75
C SER A 142 6.87 2.18 -7.83
N CYS A 143 7.29 2.08 -9.10
CA CYS A 143 6.54 2.63 -10.23
C CYS A 143 5.22 1.88 -10.44
N THR A 144 5.22 0.55 -10.28
CA THR A 144 3.99 -0.26 -10.32
C THR A 144 3.01 0.14 -9.23
N VAL A 145 3.48 0.39 -7.99
CA VAL A 145 2.61 0.88 -6.90
C VAL A 145 1.92 2.19 -7.28
N VAL A 146 2.65 3.15 -7.87
CA VAL A 146 2.05 4.41 -8.34
C VAL A 146 1.05 4.18 -9.47
N ARG A 147 1.38 3.27 -10.40
CA ARG A 147 0.49 2.91 -11.50
C ARG A 147 -0.81 2.27 -11.00
N ASP A 148 -0.73 1.30 -10.09
CA ASP A 148 -1.89 0.63 -9.52
C ASP A 148 -2.77 1.62 -8.75
N PHE A 149 -2.16 2.54 -8.00
CA PHE A 149 -2.88 3.63 -7.34
C PHE A 149 -3.59 4.55 -8.35
N THR A 150 -2.91 4.88 -9.44
CA THR A 150 -3.48 5.67 -10.54
C THR A 150 -4.69 4.97 -11.15
N ASP A 151 -4.53 3.69 -11.51
CA ASP A 151 -5.60 2.89 -12.13
C ASP A 151 -6.80 2.76 -11.18
N PHE A 152 -6.57 2.57 -9.88
CA PHE A 152 -7.63 2.57 -8.86
C PHE A 152 -8.38 3.91 -8.83
N CYS A 153 -7.66 5.04 -8.79
CA CYS A 153 -8.28 6.36 -8.75
C CYS A 153 -9.00 6.73 -10.06
N PHE A 154 -8.53 6.28 -11.20
CA PHE A 154 -9.14 6.56 -12.51
C PHE A 154 -10.31 5.64 -12.85
N HIS A 155 -10.29 4.39 -12.42
CA HIS A 155 -11.27 3.40 -12.86
C HIS A 155 -12.16 2.93 -11.73
N SER A 156 -11.58 2.39 -10.65
CA SER A 156 -12.36 1.81 -9.55
C SER A 156 -13.20 2.86 -8.83
N TYR A 157 -12.63 4.05 -8.59
CA TYR A 157 -13.35 5.13 -7.92
C TYR A 157 -14.60 5.56 -8.71
N PHE A 158 -14.43 5.91 -9.98
CA PHE A 158 -15.54 6.36 -10.80
C PHE A 158 -16.58 5.25 -10.99
N SER A 159 -16.15 4.01 -11.24
CA SER A 159 -17.05 2.85 -11.35
C SER A 159 -17.92 2.66 -10.10
N TYR A 160 -17.33 2.80 -8.91
CA TYR A 160 -18.09 2.69 -7.66
C TYR A 160 -19.13 3.81 -7.52
N MET A 161 -18.77 5.02 -7.90
CA MET A 161 -19.67 6.18 -7.82
C MET A 161 -20.75 6.14 -8.89
N ASP A 162 -20.48 5.52 -10.03
CA ASP A 162 -21.46 5.28 -11.10
C ASP A 162 -22.52 4.30 -10.61
N GLU A 163 -22.09 3.17 -10.06
CA GLU A 163 -22.98 2.16 -9.45
C GLU A 163 -23.81 2.75 -8.30
N LEU A 164 -23.23 3.64 -7.49
CA LEU A 164 -23.98 4.37 -6.46
C LEU A 164 -25.07 5.27 -7.07
N SER A 165 -24.81 5.87 -8.24
CA SER A 165 -25.73 6.75 -8.95
C SER A 165 -26.80 6.02 -9.76
N GLU A 166 -26.63 4.72 -10.01
CA GLU A 166 -27.55 3.90 -10.79
C GLU A 166 -28.93 3.75 -10.12
N GLU A 167 -29.95 3.61 -10.97
CA GLU A 167 -31.32 3.42 -10.51
C GLU A 167 -31.51 2.02 -9.92
N VAL A 168 -32.20 1.97 -8.80
CA VAL A 168 -32.59 0.71 -8.16
C VAL A 168 -33.83 0.17 -8.85
N PRO A 169 -33.96 -1.16 -9.04
CA PRO A 169 -35.22 -1.78 -9.43
C PRO A 169 -36.38 -1.24 -8.58
N ALA A 170 -37.54 -1.02 -9.20
CA ALA A 170 -38.70 -0.37 -8.59
C ALA A 170 -39.22 -1.03 -7.29
N ASP A 171 -38.76 -2.25 -7.01
CA ASP A 171 -39.24 -3.11 -5.93
C ASP A 171 -38.39 -2.97 -4.64
N GLU A 172 -37.22 -2.32 -4.70
CA GLU A 172 -36.35 -2.10 -3.56
C GLU A 172 -36.63 -0.76 -2.87
N LYS A 173 -36.81 -0.82 -1.56
CA LYS A 173 -37.01 0.37 -0.73
C LYS A 173 -35.68 1.11 -0.54
N PRO A 174 -35.65 2.45 -0.63
CA PRO A 174 -34.45 3.22 -0.30
C PRO A 174 -33.97 2.91 1.11
N ILE A 175 -32.64 2.84 1.27
CA ILE A 175 -31.99 2.72 2.57
C ILE A 175 -32.19 4.04 3.30
N ASP A 176 -32.81 4.01 4.48
CA ASP A 176 -33.04 5.19 5.31
C ASP A 176 -32.78 4.87 6.79
N ILE A 177 -32.52 5.92 7.56
CA ILE A 177 -32.33 5.83 9.02
C ILE A 177 -33.72 5.85 9.67
N ARG A 178 -33.96 4.95 10.62
CA ARG A 178 -35.20 4.93 11.43
C ARG A 178 -35.20 5.98 12.53
#